data_AF-A0A0N4YXG6-F1
#
_entry.id   AF-A0A0N4YXG6-F1
#
_cell.length_a   1.000
_cell.length_b   1.000
_cell.length_c   1.000
_cell.angle_alpha   90.00
_cell.angle_beta   90.00
_cell.angle_gamma   90.00
#
_symmetry.space_group_name_H-M   'P 1'
#
loop_
_entity.id
_entity.type
_entity.pdbx_description
1 polymer ?
#
loop_
_entity_poly.entity_id
_entity_poly.type
_entity_poly.pdbx_seq_one_letter_code
_entity_poly.pdbx_strand_id
1 'polypeptide(L)'
;MEGLVSSVDAELFRGLYKQLLEDTHYIDWNSWKFISDDVQRQYADLPEFDPSRRDILDRLVVVKLNGGLGTTMGCAGPKSFIKVKGELSFLDIARQQHEAFNELHGCRVPLLLMNSFYTDKQTIDKLGAESSVKTFCQSRCPRIYADTLLPVDEDGSDQEWYPPGHGNIFQSLAMNGILDELLEQGRDIMFVSNIDNTGATLDLKIAQFACNDEAEYIMECTAKTENDIKGGTLIDIGGQLMHLEIPQVPPEHLDEFCSTRTFKIFNTNNIWVNLRAVKRQLETISSEIIVNKKVLNGRDVIQLETSIGGCIRNFAKAYCKGVVDPVC
;
A
#
# COMPACT_ATOMS: atom_id res chain seq x y z
N MET A 1 34.17 8.92 4.33
CA MET A 1 33.25 7.89 4.87
C MET A 1 32.23 8.59 5.71
N GLU A 2 31.25 9.25 5.07
CA GLU A 2 30.10 9.87 5.73
C GLU A 2 29.14 10.33 4.63
N GLY A 3 27.89 9.87 4.70
CA GLY A 3 26.79 10.27 3.83
C GLY A 3 26.55 9.35 2.65
N LEU A 4 25.47 8.55 2.70
CA LEU A 4 24.59 8.25 1.55
C LEU A 4 23.39 7.36 1.92
N VAL A 5 23.44 6.61 3.02
CA VAL A 5 22.27 5.91 3.59
C VAL A 5 21.91 6.56 4.92
N SER A 6 20.67 7.01 5.08
CA SER A 6 20.23 7.46 6.41
C SER A 6 20.35 6.30 7.39
N SER A 7 20.66 6.55 8.67
CA SER A 7 20.75 5.48 9.67
C SER A 7 19.48 4.62 9.70
N VAL A 8 18.34 5.25 9.43
CA VAL A 8 17.02 4.62 9.39
C VAL A 8 16.85 3.71 8.17
N ASP A 9 17.27 4.14 6.97
CA ASP A 9 17.22 3.28 5.77
C ASP A 9 18.12 2.05 5.91
N ALA A 10 19.27 2.21 6.59
CA ALA A 10 20.18 1.10 6.87
C ALA A 10 19.57 0.11 7.88
N GLU A 11 18.88 0.60 8.92
CA GLU A 11 18.16 -0.24 9.88
C GLU A 11 17.00 -0.98 9.23
N LEU A 12 16.21 -0.29 8.40
CA LEU A 12 15.14 -0.89 7.60
C LEU A 12 15.68 -2.03 6.73
N PHE A 13 16.74 -1.77 5.97
CA PHE A 13 17.35 -2.77 5.09
C PHE A 13 17.88 -3.97 5.89
N ARG A 14 18.52 -3.74 7.05
CA ARG A 14 18.96 -4.84 7.94
C ARG A 14 17.79 -5.69 8.41
N GLY A 15 16.65 -5.08 8.72
CA GLY A 15 15.42 -5.79 9.08
C GLY A 15 14.94 -6.70 7.95
N LEU A 16 14.81 -6.15 6.74
CA LEU A 16 14.42 -6.92 5.54
C LEU A 16 15.43 -8.03 5.23
N TYR A 17 16.72 -7.74 5.33
CA TYR A 17 17.78 -8.71 5.07
C TYR A 17 17.81 -9.83 6.12
N LYS A 18 17.53 -9.51 7.39
CA LYS A 18 17.38 -10.53 8.44
C LYS A 18 16.18 -11.43 8.14
N GLN A 19 15.04 -10.84 7.76
CA GLN A 19 13.83 -11.57 7.40
C GLN A 19 14.07 -12.51 6.20
N LEU A 20 14.82 -12.07 5.18
CA LEU A 20 15.23 -12.92 4.05
C LEU A 20 15.95 -14.21 4.50
N LEU A 21 16.78 -14.11 5.54
CA LEU A 21 17.58 -15.23 6.04
C LEU A 21 16.81 -16.14 6.99
N GLU A 22 15.80 -15.62 7.69
CA GLU A 22 15.08 -16.32 8.76
C GLU A 22 13.71 -16.87 8.33
N ASP A 23 12.99 -16.17 7.45
CA ASP A 23 11.60 -16.52 7.11
C ASP A 23 11.54 -17.71 6.13
N THR A 24 10.60 -18.61 6.40
CA THR A 24 10.17 -19.61 5.45
C THR A 24 9.53 -18.93 4.26
N HIS A 25 10.01 -19.22 3.06
CA HIS A 25 9.56 -18.54 1.84
C HIS A 25 8.09 -18.83 1.50
N TYR A 26 7.52 -19.91 2.06
CA TYR A 26 6.15 -20.34 1.79
C TYR A 26 5.36 -20.54 3.08
N ILE A 27 4.04 -20.35 2.99
CA ILE A 27 3.12 -20.75 4.06
C ILE A 27 3.02 -22.27 4.16
N ASP A 28 2.66 -22.78 5.34
CA ASP A 28 2.15 -24.15 5.45
C ASP A 28 0.76 -24.20 4.80
N TRP A 29 0.69 -24.78 3.60
CA TRP A 29 -0.53 -24.82 2.80
C TRP A 29 -1.70 -25.54 3.49
N ASN A 30 -1.44 -26.44 4.44
CA ASN A 30 -2.52 -27.16 5.12
C ASN A 30 -3.06 -26.39 6.34
N SER A 31 -2.43 -25.26 6.69
CA SER A 31 -2.77 -24.49 7.88
C SER A 31 -3.71 -23.31 7.63
N TRP A 32 -3.82 -22.86 6.37
CA TRP A 32 -4.68 -21.72 6.02
C TRP A 32 -6.16 -22.10 6.04
N LYS A 33 -7.00 -21.12 6.30
CA LYS A 33 -8.46 -21.21 6.30
C LYS A 33 -9.04 -20.00 5.58
N PHE A 34 -10.29 -20.14 5.13
CA PHE A 34 -11.07 -18.98 4.72
C PHE A 34 -11.22 -18.00 5.90
N ILE A 35 -11.14 -16.71 5.59
CA ILE A 35 -11.47 -15.67 6.56
C ILE A 35 -12.90 -15.87 7.06
N SER A 36 -13.12 -15.63 8.35
CA SER A 36 -14.40 -15.84 8.99
C SER A 36 -15.44 -14.78 8.60
N ASP A 37 -16.73 -15.06 8.81
CA ASP A 37 -17.79 -14.12 8.43
C ASP A 37 -17.79 -12.86 9.31
N ASP A 38 -17.25 -12.93 10.53
CA ASP A 38 -17.19 -11.80 11.46
C ASP A 38 -16.15 -10.74 11.07
N VAL A 39 -15.16 -11.07 10.25
CA VAL A 39 -14.19 -10.09 9.69
C VAL A 39 -14.58 -9.62 8.28
N GLN A 40 -15.53 -10.29 7.64
CA GLN A 40 -16.06 -9.90 6.33
C GLN A 40 -17.23 -8.92 6.46
N ARG A 41 -17.20 -7.84 5.68
CA ARG A 41 -18.32 -6.89 5.58
C ARG A 41 -18.66 -6.66 4.12
N GLN A 42 -19.90 -6.91 3.74
CA GLN A 42 -20.37 -6.55 2.41
C GLN A 42 -20.63 -5.06 2.35
N TYR A 43 -20.24 -4.43 1.24
CA TYR A 43 -20.47 -3.00 1.04
C TYR A 43 -21.95 -2.61 1.13
N ALA A 44 -22.85 -3.47 0.63
CA ALA A 44 -24.29 -3.26 0.65
C ALA A 44 -24.86 -3.20 2.08
N ASP A 45 -24.24 -3.92 3.02
CA ASP A 45 -24.67 -4.00 4.41
C ASP A 45 -24.09 -2.87 5.28
N LEU A 46 -23.14 -2.10 4.75
CA LEU A 46 -22.61 -0.94 5.47
C LEU A 46 -23.69 0.14 5.60
N PRO A 47 -23.83 0.76 6.78
CA PRO A 47 -24.80 1.83 6.97
C PRO A 47 -24.50 2.99 6.02
N GLU A 48 -25.56 3.61 5.52
CA GLU A 48 -25.43 4.86 4.77
C GLU A 48 -24.74 5.93 5.62
N PHE A 49 -23.98 6.80 4.96
CA PHE A 49 -23.30 7.89 5.64
C PHE A 49 -24.33 8.84 6.26
N ASP A 50 -24.21 9.09 7.56
CA ASP A 50 -25.01 10.04 8.30
C ASP A 50 -24.42 11.45 8.08
N PRO A 51 -25.12 12.36 7.36
CA PRO A 51 -24.61 13.71 7.07
C PRO A 51 -24.37 14.56 8.32
N SER A 52 -24.90 14.17 9.49
CA SER A 52 -24.62 14.84 10.76
C SER A 52 -23.21 14.56 11.28
N ARG A 53 -22.59 13.46 10.85
CA ARG A 53 -21.25 12.99 11.25
C ARG A 53 -20.11 13.72 10.53
N ARG A 54 -20.14 15.05 10.56
CA ARG A 54 -19.07 15.89 9.97
C ARG A 54 -17.72 15.68 10.66
N ASP A 55 -17.74 15.20 11.91
CA ASP A 55 -16.53 14.82 12.67
C ASP A 55 -15.65 13.82 11.90
N ILE A 56 -16.27 12.94 11.11
CA ILE A 56 -15.55 11.94 10.31
C ILE A 56 -14.70 12.63 9.24
N LEU A 57 -15.22 13.68 8.60
CA LEU A 57 -14.50 14.41 7.55
C LEU A 57 -13.22 15.05 8.07
N ASP A 58 -13.25 15.57 9.29
CA ASP A 58 -12.09 16.20 9.93
C ASP A 58 -11.01 15.17 10.31
N ARG A 59 -11.40 13.90 10.49
CA ARG A 59 -10.50 12.79 10.83
C ARG A 59 -9.81 12.16 9.61
N LEU A 60 -10.28 12.45 8.39
CA LEU A 60 -9.79 11.81 7.17
C LEU A 60 -8.46 12.40 6.68
N VAL A 61 -7.68 11.56 6.01
CA VAL A 61 -6.54 11.89 5.17
C VAL A 61 -6.47 10.91 4.00
N VAL A 62 -6.16 11.41 2.80
CA VAL A 62 -5.97 10.58 1.60
C VAL A 62 -4.49 10.51 1.26
N VAL A 63 -3.98 9.31 1.07
CA VAL A 63 -2.62 9.06 0.56
C VAL A 63 -2.70 8.29 -0.75
N LYS A 64 -2.02 8.80 -1.78
CA LYS A 64 -1.86 8.08 -3.05
C LYS A 64 -0.43 7.57 -3.19
N LEU A 65 -0.29 6.28 -3.50
CA LEU A 65 1.00 5.65 -3.78
C LEU A 65 1.49 6.11 -5.15
N ASN A 66 2.59 6.87 -5.17
CA ASN A 66 3.16 7.55 -6.35
C ASN A 66 4.66 7.21 -6.56
N GLY A 67 5.13 6.10 -5.99
CA GLY A 67 6.54 5.69 -6.11
C GLY A 67 6.92 5.03 -7.43
N GLY A 68 5.92 4.63 -8.25
CA GLY A 68 6.10 3.83 -9.46
C GLY A 68 6.41 4.66 -10.72
N LEU A 69 7.32 4.14 -11.54
CA LEU A 69 7.63 4.69 -12.86
C LEU A 69 6.69 4.11 -13.94
N GLY A 70 6.46 4.89 -14.99
CA GLY A 70 5.65 4.50 -16.15
C GLY A 70 6.41 3.69 -17.21
N THR A 71 7.55 3.08 -16.89
CA THR A 71 8.46 2.46 -17.86
C THR A 71 7.82 1.33 -18.66
N THR A 72 6.96 0.54 -18.02
CA THR A 72 6.15 -0.52 -18.66
C THR A 72 5.15 0.02 -19.68
N MET A 73 4.78 1.29 -19.56
CA MET A 73 3.90 2.01 -20.47
C MET A 73 4.67 2.94 -21.43
N GLY A 74 6.01 2.82 -21.50
CA GLY A 74 6.86 3.63 -22.37
C GLY A 74 7.11 5.07 -21.89
N CYS A 75 6.78 5.38 -20.63
CA CYS A 75 7.05 6.70 -20.04
C CYS A 75 8.26 6.63 -19.10
N ALA A 76 9.23 7.53 -19.30
CA ALA A 76 10.42 7.62 -18.45
C ALA A 76 10.16 8.25 -17.07
N GLY A 77 9.01 8.91 -16.89
CA GLY A 77 8.65 9.62 -15.67
C GLY A 77 7.75 8.84 -14.71
N PRO A 78 7.23 9.51 -13.66
CA PRO A 78 6.23 8.96 -12.76
C PRO A 78 5.02 8.45 -13.53
N LYS A 79 4.51 7.27 -13.16
CA LYS A 79 3.30 6.69 -13.78
C LYS A 79 2.11 7.64 -13.69
N SER A 80 2.06 8.45 -12.64
CA SER A 80 1.00 9.44 -12.40
C SER A 80 0.90 10.53 -13.47
N PHE A 81 1.93 10.75 -14.29
CA PHE A 81 1.94 11.79 -15.33
C PHE A 81 1.38 11.30 -16.66
N ILE A 82 1.09 10.01 -16.79
CA ILE A 82 0.49 9.45 -18.00
C ILE A 82 -0.91 10.02 -18.17
N LYS A 83 -1.21 10.52 -19.37
CA LYS A 83 -2.53 11.04 -19.77
C LYS A 83 -3.50 9.89 -19.99
N VAL A 84 -4.65 9.96 -19.34
CA VAL A 84 -5.64 8.87 -19.32
C VAL A 84 -6.95 9.29 -19.96
N LYS A 85 -7.39 10.53 -19.73
CA LYS A 85 -8.67 11.05 -20.25
C LYS A 85 -8.47 12.44 -20.83
N GLY A 86 -8.41 12.52 -22.16
CA GLY A 86 -8.04 13.75 -22.85
C GLY A 86 -6.65 14.19 -22.43
N GLU A 87 -6.54 15.42 -21.93
CA GLU A 87 -5.27 15.98 -21.43
C GLU A 87 -4.99 15.67 -19.96
N LEU A 88 -5.91 15.01 -19.25
CA LEU A 88 -5.79 14.74 -17.82
C LEU A 88 -4.93 13.51 -17.56
N SER A 89 -3.90 13.70 -16.73
CA SER A 89 -3.10 12.61 -16.17
C SER A 89 -3.79 11.94 -14.97
N PHE A 90 -3.27 10.80 -14.52
CA PHE A 90 -3.71 10.19 -13.26
C PHE A 90 -3.62 11.15 -12.08
N LEU A 91 -2.54 11.94 -12.00
CA LEU A 91 -2.38 12.97 -10.99
C LEU A 91 -3.47 14.04 -11.09
N ASP A 92 -3.77 14.52 -12.31
CA ASP A 92 -4.80 15.54 -12.51
C ASP A 92 -6.19 15.03 -12.12
N ILE A 93 -6.50 13.78 -12.46
CA ILE A 93 -7.77 13.13 -12.09
C ILE A 93 -7.87 13.00 -10.57
N ALA A 94 -6.81 12.51 -9.90
CA ALA A 94 -6.81 12.36 -8.45
C ALA A 94 -6.98 13.70 -7.73
N ARG A 95 -6.32 14.76 -8.21
CA ARG A 95 -6.48 16.12 -7.69
C ARG A 95 -7.90 16.65 -7.87
N GLN A 96 -8.45 16.55 -9.08
CA GLN A 96 -9.81 17.04 -9.38
C GLN A 96 -10.88 16.27 -8.59
N GLN A 97 -10.76 14.94 -8.47
CA GLN A 97 -11.67 14.14 -7.66
C GLN A 97 -11.62 14.57 -6.18
N HIS A 98 -10.42 14.83 -5.67
CA HIS A 98 -10.22 15.26 -4.29
C HIS A 98 -10.72 16.69 -4.03
N GLU A 99 -10.47 17.62 -4.94
CA GLU A 99 -10.98 19.00 -4.90
C GLU A 99 -12.52 18.98 -4.93
N ALA A 100 -13.13 18.24 -5.87
CA ALA A 100 -14.57 18.08 -5.96
C ALA A 100 -15.18 17.47 -4.69
N PHE A 101 -14.50 16.51 -4.06
CA PHE A 101 -14.93 15.94 -2.79
C PHE A 101 -14.93 16.99 -1.67
N ASN A 102 -13.84 17.75 -1.54
CA ASN A 102 -13.73 18.80 -0.51
C ASN A 102 -14.79 19.92 -0.73
N GLU A 103 -15.04 20.31 -1.97
CA GLU A 103 -16.09 21.29 -2.33
C GLU A 103 -17.49 20.76 -2.02
N LEU A 104 -17.81 19.53 -2.45
CA LEU A 104 -19.12 18.92 -2.26
C LEU A 104 -19.49 18.78 -0.78
N HIS A 105 -18.53 18.39 0.06
CA HIS A 105 -18.75 18.15 1.48
C HIS A 105 -18.37 19.35 2.37
N GLY A 106 -17.88 20.44 1.80
CA GLY A 106 -17.44 21.63 2.53
C GLY A 106 -16.36 21.34 3.57
N CYS A 107 -15.41 20.45 3.23
CA CYS A 107 -14.38 19.96 4.14
C CYS A 107 -12.97 20.25 3.60
N ARG A 108 -11.94 19.93 4.40
CA ARG A 108 -10.53 20.13 4.07
C ARG A 108 -9.75 18.86 4.37
N VAL A 109 -10.13 17.76 3.72
CA VAL A 109 -9.34 16.52 3.78
C VAL A 109 -8.03 16.77 3.03
N PRO A 110 -6.85 16.43 3.58
CA PRO A 110 -5.58 16.58 2.89
C PRO A 110 -5.34 15.41 1.93
N LEU A 111 -4.71 15.72 0.80
CA LEU A 111 -4.17 14.75 -0.15
C LEU A 111 -2.65 14.74 -0.04
N LEU A 112 -2.10 13.55 0.20
CA LEU A 112 -0.67 13.29 0.26
C LEU A 112 -0.27 12.33 -0.86
N LEU A 113 0.91 12.55 -1.44
CA LEU A 113 1.54 11.61 -2.38
C LEU A 113 2.78 10.99 -1.74
N MET A 114 2.79 9.65 -1.69
CA MET A 114 3.98 8.89 -1.30
C MET A 114 4.84 8.66 -2.54
N ASN A 115 5.90 9.45 -2.67
CA ASN A 115 6.84 9.37 -3.78
C ASN A 115 7.95 8.34 -3.49
N SER A 116 8.78 8.07 -4.49
CA SER A 116 10.09 7.45 -4.32
C SER A 116 11.16 8.42 -4.80
N PHE A 117 12.44 8.14 -4.53
CA PHE A 117 13.53 8.95 -5.07
C PHE A 117 13.51 9.04 -6.62
N TYR A 118 12.88 8.09 -7.31
CA TYR A 118 12.67 8.16 -8.76
C TYR A 118 11.61 9.19 -9.19
N THR A 119 10.59 9.42 -8.36
CA THR A 119 9.41 10.23 -8.73
C THR A 119 9.31 11.56 -8.01
N ASP A 120 10.02 11.73 -6.90
CA ASP A 120 9.84 12.84 -5.96
C ASP A 120 10.09 14.21 -6.59
N LYS A 121 11.30 14.42 -7.13
CA LYS A 121 11.68 15.69 -7.76
C LYS A 121 10.70 16.12 -8.86
N GLN A 122 10.40 15.20 -9.79
CA GLN A 122 9.48 15.47 -10.90
C GLN A 122 8.07 15.80 -10.39
N THR A 123 7.61 15.13 -9.33
CA THR A 123 6.29 15.36 -8.71
C THR A 123 6.22 16.72 -8.04
N ILE A 124 7.24 17.09 -7.25
CA ILE A 124 7.31 18.41 -6.58
C ILE A 124 7.33 19.53 -7.63
N ASP A 125 8.17 19.41 -8.67
CA ASP A 125 8.26 20.39 -9.75
C ASP A 125 6.91 20.56 -10.49
N LYS A 126 6.16 19.46 -10.69
CA LYS A 126 4.85 19.46 -11.34
C LYS A 126 3.76 20.06 -10.46
N LEU A 127 3.80 19.84 -9.15
CA LEU A 127 2.81 20.37 -8.20
C LEU A 127 2.99 21.88 -7.99
N GLY A 128 4.24 22.35 -7.94
CA GLY A 128 4.59 23.73 -7.64
C GLY A 128 4.49 24.07 -6.15
N ALA A 129 5.14 25.16 -5.73
CA ALA A 129 5.28 25.55 -4.32
C ALA A 129 3.96 25.87 -3.61
N GLU A 130 2.96 26.34 -4.36
CA GLU A 130 1.64 26.76 -3.82
C GLU A 130 0.61 25.62 -3.79
N SER A 131 1.03 24.36 -4.03
CA SER A 131 0.11 23.23 -4.04
C SER A 131 -0.43 22.93 -2.64
N SER A 132 -1.73 22.68 -2.52
CA SER A 132 -2.34 22.12 -1.32
C SER A 132 -2.02 20.64 -1.10
N VAL A 133 -1.49 19.96 -2.13
CA VAL A 133 -1.10 18.55 -2.09
C VAL A 133 0.26 18.42 -1.43
N LYS A 134 0.32 17.68 -0.32
CA LYS A 134 1.57 17.37 0.36
C LYS A 134 2.25 16.17 -0.28
N THR A 135 3.56 16.10 -0.17
CA THR A 135 4.35 14.97 -0.66
C THR A 135 5.32 14.50 0.40
N PHE A 136 5.66 13.21 0.36
CA PHE A 136 6.72 12.65 1.17
C PHE A 136 7.39 11.52 0.41
N CYS A 137 8.69 11.34 0.65
CA CYS A 137 9.47 10.32 0.00
C CYS A 137 9.59 9.09 0.89
N GLN A 138 9.45 7.92 0.29
CA GLN A 138 9.71 6.65 0.96
C GLN A 138 11.21 6.34 1.04
N SER A 139 11.57 5.37 1.88
CA SER A 139 12.95 4.92 2.02
C SER A 139 13.55 4.41 0.71
N ARG A 140 14.88 4.31 0.68
CA ARG A 140 15.62 3.62 -0.38
C ARG A 140 16.54 2.57 0.22
N CYS A 141 16.59 1.40 -0.42
CA CYS A 141 17.44 0.30 0.01
C CYS A 141 18.41 -0.10 -1.11
N PRO A 142 19.60 -0.63 -0.76
CA PRO A 142 20.55 -1.09 -1.76
C PRO A 142 20.12 -2.44 -2.34
N ARG A 143 20.17 -2.58 -3.66
CA ARG A 143 20.07 -3.88 -4.32
C ARG A 143 21.21 -4.78 -3.86
N ILE A 144 20.97 -6.09 -3.82
CA ILE A 144 22.02 -7.07 -3.53
C ILE A 144 22.22 -7.98 -4.74
N TYR A 145 23.44 -8.46 -4.97
CA TYR A 145 23.69 -9.46 -5.99
C TYR A 145 23.09 -10.81 -5.57
N ALA A 146 22.46 -11.52 -6.50
CA ALA A 146 21.76 -12.77 -6.20
C ALA A 146 22.69 -13.93 -5.83
N ASP A 147 23.94 -13.89 -6.29
CA ASP A 147 24.96 -14.92 -6.09
C ASP A 147 25.76 -14.71 -4.78
N THR A 148 26.06 -13.48 -4.40
CA THR A 148 26.85 -13.17 -3.19
C THR A 148 26.02 -12.69 -2.01
N LEU A 149 24.78 -12.25 -2.25
CA LEU A 149 23.91 -11.56 -1.29
C LEU A 149 24.52 -10.29 -0.68
N LEU A 150 25.58 -9.76 -1.29
CA LEU A 150 26.20 -8.50 -0.89
C LEU A 150 25.55 -7.33 -1.64
N PRO A 151 25.50 -6.12 -1.03
CA PRO A 151 25.09 -4.90 -1.73
C PRO A 151 25.83 -4.72 -3.06
N VAL A 152 25.10 -4.23 -4.06
CA VAL A 152 25.68 -3.84 -5.35
C VAL A 152 26.67 -2.70 -5.13
N ASP A 153 27.78 -2.73 -5.86
CA ASP A 153 28.80 -1.69 -5.80
C ASP A 153 28.23 -0.35 -6.27
N GLU A 154 28.52 0.73 -5.54
CA GLU A 154 28.09 2.07 -5.92
C GLU A 154 28.82 2.50 -7.21
N ASP A 155 28.06 2.81 -8.25
CA ASP A 155 28.57 3.35 -9.52
C ASP A 155 28.19 4.82 -9.73
N GLY A 156 27.56 5.44 -8.73
CA GLY A 156 27.07 6.82 -8.76
C GLY A 156 25.79 7.01 -9.58
N SER A 157 25.13 5.91 -9.97
CA SER A 157 23.80 5.95 -10.57
C SER A 157 22.70 5.90 -9.49
N ASP A 158 21.44 5.81 -9.90
CA ASP A 158 20.31 5.47 -9.03
C ASP A 158 19.87 4.01 -9.23
N GLN A 159 20.67 3.23 -9.98
CA GLN A 159 20.37 1.85 -10.39
C GLN A 159 20.92 0.78 -9.44
N GLU A 160 21.64 1.18 -8.41
CA GLU A 160 22.01 0.33 -7.28
C GLU A 160 20.95 0.41 -6.16
N TRP A 161 20.09 1.43 -6.16
CA TRP A 161 19.04 1.65 -5.16
C TRP A 161 17.66 1.20 -5.64
N TYR A 162 16.77 0.85 -4.72
CA TYR A 162 15.36 0.61 -5.02
C TYR A 162 14.45 1.05 -3.84
N PRO A 163 13.19 1.45 -4.10
CA PRO A 163 12.22 1.68 -3.04
C PRO A 163 11.74 0.32 -2.46
N PRO A 164 11.66 0.15 -1.13
CA PRO A 164 11.36 -1.13 -0.47
C PRO A 164 9.88 -1.54 -0.49
N GLY A 165 9.17 -1.20 -1.57
CA GLY A 165 7.75 -1.47 -1.74
C GLY A 165 6.85 -0.56 -0.90
N HIS A 166 5.54 -0.65 -1.14
CA HIS A 166 4.55 0.21 -0.50
C HIS A 166 4.27 -0.14 0.97
N GLY A 167 4.78 -1.26 1.50
CA GLY A 167 4.71 -1.58 2.93
C GLY A 167 5.50 -0.60 3.81
N ASN A 168 6.50 0.11 3.25
CA ASN A 168 7.29 1.12 3.95
C ASN A 168 6.54 2.44 4.21
N ILE A 169 5.26 2.55 3.81
CA ILE A 169 4.45 3.76 4.00
C ILE A 169 4.39 4.23 5.45
N PHE A 170 4.27 3.32 6.42
CA PHE A 170 4.08 3.68 7.82
C PHE A 170 5.35 4.25 8.44
N GLN A 171 6.50 3.62 8.19
CA GLN A 171 7.80 4.14 8.61
C GLN A 171 8.10 5.46 7.90
N SER A 172 7.80 5.56 6.61
CA SER A 172 7.99 6.80 5.84
C SER A 172 7.19 7.97 6.42
N LEU A 173 5.92 7.76 6.79
CA LEU A 173 5.10 8.78 7.42
C LEU A 173 5.70 9.26 8.76
N ALA A 174 6.20 8.32 9.57
CA ALA A 174 6.80 8.65 10.85
C ALA A 174 8.15 9.38 10.70
N MET A 175 9.03 8.89 9.81
CA MET A 175 10.35 9.48 9.55
C MET A 175 10.25 10.92 9.02
N ASN A 176 9.23 11.21 8.21
CA ASN A 176 8.99 12.55 7.69
C ASN A 176 8.21 13.45 8.68
N GLY A 177 7.89 12.98 9.89
CA GLY A 177 7.12 13.71 10.90
C GLY A 177 5.63 13.89 10.60
N ILE A 178 5.16 13.34 9.47
CA ILE A 178 3.79 13.50 8.96
C ILE A 178 2.79 12.73 9.81
N LEU A 179 3.18 11.55 10.31
CA LEU A 179 2.30 10.76 11.19
C LEU A 179 1.87 11.56 12.42
N ASP A 180 2.83 12.22 13.08
CA ASP A 180 2.57 13.04 14.26
C ASP A 180 1.80 14.31 13.90
N GLU A 181 2.17 14.98 12.80
CA GLU A 181 1.46 16.16 12.31
C GLU A 181 -0.03 15.89 12.03
N LEU A 182 -0.34 14.75 11.38
CA LEU A 182 -1.71 14.35 11.08
C LEU A 182 -2.50 14.06 12.37
N LEU A 183 -1.88 13.35 13.31
CA LEU A 183 -2.52 13.01 14.59
C LEU A 183 -2.77 14.25 15.46
N GLU A 184 -1.86 15.21 15.47
CA GLU A 184 -2.03 16.51 16.15
C GLU A 184 -3.17 17.33 15.54
N GLN A 185 -3.39 17.22 14.22
CA GLN A 185 -4.54 17.81 13.53
C GLN A 185 -5.86 17.06 13.78
N GLY A 186 -5.84 15.97 14.55
CA GLY A 186 -7.03 15.13 14.79
C GLY A 186 -7.35 14.16 13.65
N ARG A 187 -6.44 13.99 12.68
CA ARG A 187 -6.60 13.08 11.54
C ARG A 187 -6.06 11.71 11.90
N ASP A 188 -6.96 10.73 12.00
CA ASP A 188 -6.60 9.37 12.36
C ASP A 188 -7.14 8.29 11.43
N ILE A 189 -7.88 8.65 10.37
CA ILE A 189 -8.39 7.69 9.37
C ILE A 189 -7.71 7.98 8.04
N MET A 190 -6.76 7.12 7.67
CA MET A 190 -6.03 7.24 6.43
C MET A 190 -6.58 6.30 5.37
N PHE A 191 -6.97 6.86 4.22
CA PHE A 191 -7.30 6.09 3.02
C PHE A 191 -6.11 6.07 2.07
N VAL A 192 -5.62 4.88 1.75
CA VAL A 192 -4.48 4.62 0.86
C VAL A 192 -4.97 3.93 -0.41
N SER A 193 -4.49 4.38 -1.56
CA SER A 193 -4.72 3.70 -2.84
C SER A 193 -3.62 4.04 -3.85
N ASN A 194 -3.51 3.23 -4.91
CA ASN A 194 -2.59 3.57 -6.01
C ASN A 194 -3.06 4.81 -6.77
N ILE A 195 -2.12 5.65 -7.21
CA ILE A 195 -2.44 6.84 -8.01
C ILE A 195 -3.05 6.50 -9.38
N ASP A 196 -2.72 5.32 -9.91
CA ASP A 196 -3.22 4.81 -11.18
C ASP A 196 -4.60 4.11 -11.07
N ASN A 197 -5.12 3.93 -9.86
CA ASN A 197 -6.48 3.46 -9.64
C ASN A 197 -7.45 4.65 -9.56
N THR A 198 -8.02 5.03 -10.71
CA THR A 198 -8.98 6.15 -10.80
C THR A 198 -10.36 5.82 -10.22
N GLY A 199 -10.64 4.54 -9.93
CA GLY A 199 -11.85 4.09 -9.24
C GLY A 199 -11.75 4.18 -7.70
N ALA A 200 -10.56 4.44 -7.16
CA ALA A 200 -10.34 4.58 -5.72
C ALA A 200 -10.70 5.98 -5.22
N THR A 201 -11.99 6.26 -5.13
CA THR A 201 -12.54 7.50 -4.56
C THR A 201 -12.79 7.35 -3.06
N LEU A 202 -12.82 8.48 -2.33
CA LEU A 202 -13.07 8.47 -0.90
C LEU A 202 -14.55 8.14 -0.62
N ASP A 203 -14.78 7.01 0.07
CA ASP A 203 -16.12 6.51 0.37
C ASP A 203 -16.50 6.77 1.84
N LEU A 204 -17.53 7.60 2.05
CA LEU A 204 -17.97 7.99 3.38
C LEU A 204 -18.69 6.89 4.16
N LYS A 205 -19.27 5.88 3.49
CA LYS A 205 -19.85 4.71 4.17
C LYS A 205 -18.75 3.90 4.84
N ILE A 206 -17.64 3.69 4.13
CA ILE A 206 -16.48 2.97 4.67
C ILE A 206 -15.80 3.78 5.77
N ALA A 207 -15.64 5.09 5.59
CA ALA A 207 -15.11 5.97 6.63
C ALA A 207 -15.96 5.94 7.92
N GLN A 208 -17.29 5.92 7.78
CA GLN A 208 -18.20 5.81 8.92
C GLN A 208 -18.13 4.44 9.60
N PHE A 209 -18.07 3.37 8.82
CA PHE A 209 -17.84 2.03 9.36
C PHE A 209 -16.52 1.96 10.14
N ALA A 210 -15.43 2.53 9.60
CA ALA A 210 -14.13 2.59 10.28
C ALA A 210 -14.21 3.30 11.64
N CYS A 211 -14.99 4.39 11.71
CA CYS A 211 -15.27 5.10 12.96
C CYS A 211 -16.09 4.28 13.96
N ASN A 212 -17.21 3.72 13.51
CA ASN A 212 -18.22 3.13 14.39
C ASN A 212 -17.74 1.81 15.02
N ASP A 213 -17.06 0.99 14.23
CA ASP A 213 -16.50 -0.29 14.68
C ASP A 213 -15.09 -0.15 15.27
N GLU A 214 -14.56 1.08 15.31
CA GLU A 214 -13.18 1.39 15.69
C GLU A 214 -12.19 0.51 14.91
N ALA A 215 -12.43 0.36 13.60
CA ALA A 215 -11.58 -0.47 12.75
C ALA A 215 -10.16 0.09 12.73
N GLU A 216 -9.19 -0.79 12.93
CA GLU A 216 -7.78 -0.42 12.85
C GLU A 216 -7.25 -0.54 11.43
N TYR A 217 -7.81 -1.48 10.66
CA TYR A 217 -7.41 -1.75 9.29
C TYR A 217 -8.61 -2.28 8.49
N ILE A 218 -8.85 -1.76 7.29
CA ILE A 218 -9.85 -2.29 6.36
C ILE A 218 -9.17 -2.45 5.02
N MET A 219 -9.20 -3.65 4.48
CA MET A 219 -8.79 -3.94 3.11
C MET A 219 -10.03 -4.08 2.25
N GLU A 220 -10.14 -3.25 1.21
CA GLU A 220 -11.18 -3.44 0.21
C GLU A 220 -10.79 -4.56 -0.76
N CYS A 221 -11.65 -5.55 -0.85
CA CYS A 221 -11.53 -6.68 -1.77
C CYS A 221 -12.69 -6.67 -2.76
N THR A 222 -12.43 -7.19 -3.95
CA THR A 222 -13.45 -7.40 -4.98
C THR A 222 -13.38 -8.83 -5.50
N ALA A 223 -14.44 -9.27 -6.17
CA ALA A 223 -14.50 -10.61 -6.74
C ALA A 223 -13.41 -10.80 -7.81
N LYS A 224 -12.73 -11.96 -7.78
CA LYS A 224 -11.74 -12.33 -8.80
C LYS A 224 -12.43 -12.65 -10.13
N THR A 225 -11.96 -12.03 -11.21
CA THR A 225 -12.24 -12.45 -12.58
C THR A 225 -11.12 -13.36 -13.11
N GLU A 226 -11.28 -13.90 -14.32
CA GLU A 226 -10.23 -14.69 -14.98
C GLU A 226 -8.91 -13.90 -15.18
N ASN A 227 -8.98 -12.56 -15.22
CA ASN A 227 -7.81 -11.71 -15.34
C ASN A 227 -7.09 -11.46 -14.00
N ASP A 228 -7.75 -11.77 -12.87
CA ASP A 228 -7.27 -11.45 -11.53
C ASP A 228 -6.76 -12.69 -10.77
N ILE A 229 -6.63 -13.83 -11.46
CA ILE A 229 -6.22 -15.11 -10.86
C ILE A 229 -4.90 -15.02 -10.10
N LYS A 230 -4.01 -14.10 -10.52
CA LYS A 230 -2.70 -13.84 -9.89
C LYS A 230 -2.74 -12.86 -8.72
N GLY A 231 -3.87 -12.19 -8.50
CA GLY A 231 -4.02 -11.20 -7.44
C GLY A 231 -3.95 -11.84 -6.06
N GLY A 232 -3.29 -11.16 -5.13
CA GLY A 232 -3.24 -11.54 -3.72
C GLY A 232 -4.64 -11.58 -3.10
N THR A 233 -4.84 -12.48 -2.13
CA THR A 233 -6.12 -12.72 -1.46
C THR A 233 -5.96 -12.66 0.05
N LEU A 234 -7.06 -12.67 0.79
CA LEU A 234 -7.04 -12.71 2.25
C LEU A 234 -7.38 -14.12 2.75
N ILE A 235 -6.56 -14.61 3.66
CA ILE A 235 -6.73 -15.89 4.36
C ILE A 235 -6.64 -15.67 5.87
N ASP A 236 -7.12 -16.66 6.63
CA ASP A 236 -6.79 -16.83 8.03
C ASP A 236 -5.67 -17.87 8.15
N ILE A 237 -4.59 -17.53 8.85
CA ILE A 237 -3.55 -18.48 9.24
C ILE A 237 -3.32 -18.39 10.75
N GLY A 238 -3.62 -19.47 11.47
CA GLY A 238 -3.45 -19.51 12.92
C GLY A 238 -4.30 -18.49 13.71
N GLY A 239 -5.47 -18.09 13.18
CA GLY A 239 -6.34 -17.09 13.79
C GLY A 239 -5.93 -15.64 13.50
N GLN A 240 -5.04 -15.42 12.53
CA GLN A 240 -4.62 -14.09 12.09
C GLN A 240 -4.92 -13.92 10.60
N LEU A 241 -5.41 -12.73 10.23
CA LEU A 241 -5.58 -12.37 8.82
C LEU A 241 -4.20 -12.21 8.17
N MET A 242 -4.04 -12.78 6.98
CA MET A 242 -2.82 -12.66 6.18
C MET A 242 -3.19 -12.36 4.74
N HIS A 243 -2.48 -11.41 4.13
CA HIS A 243 -2.55 -11.17 2.69
C HIS A 243 -1.63 -12.15 1.97
N LEU A 244 -2.23 -13.19 1.39
CA LEU A 244 -1.51 -14.23 0.67
C LEU A 244 -1.24 -13.79 -0.77
N GLU A 245 0.04 -13.64 -1.11
CA GLU A 245 0.54 -13.35 -2.44
C GLU A 245 1.25 -14.58 -3.06
N ILE A 246 1.33 -14.63 -4.39
CA ILE A 246 1.97 -15.72 -5.14
C ILE A 246 3.35 -16.14 -4.59
N PRO A 247 4.27 -15.22 -4.24
CA PRO A 247 5.60 -15.61 -3.76
C PRO A 247 5.58 -16.48 -2.50
N GLN A 248 4.50 -16.43 -1.71
CA GLN A 248 4.33 -17.17 -0.46
C GLN A 248 3.62 -18.52 -0.66
N VAL A 249 3.18 -18.83 -1.87
CA VAL A 249 2.48 -20.07 -2.22
C VAL A 249 3.50 -21.14 -2.62
N PRO A 250 3.47 -22.35 -2.00
CA PRO A 250 4.30 -23.46 -2.45
C PRO A 250 4.06 -23.77 -3.95
N PRO A 251 5.10 -24.04 -4.75
CA PRO A 251 4.97 -24.25 -6.19
C PRO A 251 3.93 -25.31 -6.60
N GLU A 252 3.78 -26.36 -5.81
CA GLU A 252 2.82 -27.46 -6.00
C GLU A 252 1.35 -27.02 -5.84
N HIS A 253 1.09 -25.88 -5.21
CA HIS A 253 -0.25 -25.37 -4.92
C HIS A 253 -0.61 -24.10 -5.71
N LEU A 254 0.24 -23.68 -6.66
CA LEU A 254 0.00 -22.50 -7.48
C LEU A 254 -1.29 -22.56 -8.30
N ASP A 255 -1.64 -23.74 -8.84
CA ASP A 255 -2.87 -23.93 -9.61
C ASP A 255 -4.12 -23.76 -8.72
N GLU A 256 -4.05 -24.20 -7.47
CA GLU A 256 -5.13 -24.03 -6.50
C GLU A 256 -5.27 -22.56 -6.09
N PHE A 257 -4.15 -21.86 -5.86
CA PHE A 257 -4.16 -20.42 -5.59
C PHE A 257 -4.78 -19.60 -6.74
N CYS A 258 -4.48 -19.97 -7.98
CA CYS A 258 -5.00 -19.29 -9.17
C CYS A 258 -6.45 -19.67 -9.48
N SER A 259 -7.05 -20.62 -8.75
CA SER A 259 -8.43 -21.04 -8.95
C SER A 259 -9.42 -20.04 -8.36
N THR A 260 -10.24 -19.44 -9.22
CA THR A 260 -11.38 -18.57 -8.82
C THR A 260 -12.47 -19.31 -8.06
N ARG A 261 -12.44 -20.65 -8.07
CA ARG A 261 -13.38 -21.50 -7.29
C ARG A 261 -12.98 -21.57 -5.82
N THR A 262 -11.68 -21.57 -5.54
CA THR A 262 -11.12 -21.62 -4.19
C THR A 262 -11.05 -20.20 -3.63
N PHE A 263 -10.27 -19.33 -4.28
CA PHE A 263 -10.10 -17.94 -3.84
C PHE A 263 -10.99 -17.03 -4.68
N LYS A 264 -12.07 -16.54 -4.06
CA LYS A 264 -13.10 -15.76 -4.75
C LYS A 264 -12.85 -14.26 -4.78
N ILE A 265 -11.97 -13.77 -3.91
CA ILE A 265 -11.70 -12.34 -3.73
C ILE A 265 -10.23 -12.02 -3.96
N PHE A 266 -9.94 -10.80 -4.37
CA PHE A 266 -8.58 -10.26 -4.39
C PHE A 266 -8.53 -8.85 -3.79
N ASN A 267 -7.35 -8.50 -3.29
CA ASN A 267 -7.04 -7.18 -2.73
C ASN A 267 -6.99 -6.12 -3.84
N THR A 268 -7.77 -5.04 -3.68
CA THR A 268 -7.78 -3.90 -4.62
C THR A 268 -6.66 -2.89 -4.37
N ASN A 269 -5.91 -3.07 -3.28
CA ASN A 269 -4.96 -2.12 -2.71
C ASN A 269 -5.58 -0.76 -2.31
N ASN A 270 -6.90 -0.74 -2.10
CA ASN A 270 -7.63 0.34 -1.43
C ASN A 270 -7.75 -0.02 0.05
N ILE A 271 -7.04 0.72 0.89
CA ILE A 271 -6.82 0.36 2.30
C ILE A 271 -7.16 1.54 3.18
N TRP A 272 -7.90 1.26 4.24
CA TRP A 272 -8.21 2.21 5.29
C TRP A 272 -7.47 1.79 6.55
N VAL A 273 -6.81 2.73 7.21
CA VAL A 273 -6.00 2.41 8.38
C VAL A 273 -6.10 3.50 9.42
N ASN A 274 -6.16 3.07 10.68
CA ASN A 274 -6.18 3.97 11.82
C ASN A 274 -4.75 4.40 12.19
N LEU A 275 -4.44 5.68 12.05
CA LEU A 275 -3.09 6.20 12.31
C LEU A 275 -2.68 6.10 13.79
N ARG A 276 -3.63 6.05 14.73
CA ARG A 276 -3.32 5.79 16.14
C ARG A 276 -2.87 4.35 16.32
N ALA A 277 -3.50 3.40 15.63
CA ALA A 277 -3.08 2.00 15.64
C ALA A 277 -1.70 1.84 15.00
N VAL A 278 -1.46 2.50 13.87
CA VAL A 278 -0.13 2.56 13.22
C VAL A 278 0.91 3.08 14.21
N LYS A 279 0.66 4.21 14.89
CA LYS A 279 1.62 4.78 15.85
C LYS A 279 1.92 3.83 17.01
N ARG A 280 0.93 3.07 17.50
CA ARG A 280 1.14 2.07 18.56
C ARG A 280 1.97 0.87 18.11
N GLN A 281 1.87 0.50 16.83
CA GLN A 281 2.49 -0.71 16.28
C GLN A 281 3.73 -0.42 15.41
N LEU A 282 4.14 0.84 15.27
CA LEU A 282 5.14 1.26 14.29
C LEU A 282 6.48 0.49 14.40
N GLU A 283 6.90 0.16 15.62
CA GLU A 283 8.14 -0.58 15.89
C GLU A 283 8.02 -2.09 15.66
N THR A 284 6.81 -2.63 15.68
CA THR A 284 6.53 -4.08 15.60
C THR A 284 5.81 -4.50 14.32
N ILE A 285 5.36 -3.53 13.52
CA ILE A 285 4.64 -3.79 12.28
C ILE A 285 5.53 -4.57 11.32
N SER A 286 5.02 -5.72 10.89
CA SER A 286 5.72 -6.64 10.00
C SER A 286 4.86 -6.99 8.79
N SER A 287 5.49 -7.44 7.72
CA SER A 287 4.84 -7.89 6.50
C SER A 287 5.72 -8.96 5.90
N GLU A 288 5.14 -9.87 5.14
CA GLU A 288 5.91 -10.90 4.46
C GLU A 288 6.87 -10.25 3.46
N ILE A 289 8.10 -10.76 3.44
CA ILE A 289 9.11 -10.30 2.51
C ILE A 289 8.78 -10.73 1.07
N ILE A 290 8.86 -9.78 0.15
CA ILE A 290 8.71 -10.01 -1.28
C ILE A 290 10.10 -9.91 -1.91
N VAL A 291 10.56 -11.03 -2.47
CA VAL A 291 11.90 -11.15 -3.08
C VAL A 291 11.79 -10.99 -4.59
N ASN A 292 12.04 -9.78 -5.06
CA ASN A 292 11.98 -9.44 -6.48
C ASN A 292 13.35 -9.66 -7.14
N LYS A 293 13.39 -10.59 -8.11
CA LYS A 293 14.59 -10.84 -8.94
C LYS A 293 14.59 -9.95 -10.18
N LYS A 294 15.72 -9.28 -10.44
CA LYS A 294 15.94 -8.40 -11.60
C LYS A 294 17.33 -8.65 -12.18
N VAL A 295 17.60 -8.08 -13.35
CA VAL A 295 18.93 -8.08 -13.97
C VAL A 295 19.44 -6.65 -14.03
N LEU A 296 20.64 -6.41 -13.52
CA LEU A 296 21.35 -5.14 -13.58
C LEU A 296 22.70 -5.37 -14.25
N ASN A 297 22.97 -4.65 -15.34
CA ASN A 297 24.23 -4.75 -16.10
C ASN A 297 24.63 -6.20 -16.47
N GLY A 298 23.63 -7.05 -16.77
CA GLY A 298 23.84 -8.46 -17.11
C GLY A 298 24.09 -9.40 -15.94
N ARG A 299 23.98 -8.92 -14.69
CA ARG A 299 24.09 -9.73 -13.47
C ARG A 299 22.76 -9.74 -12.70
N ASP A 300 22.43 -10.90 -12.14
CA ASP A 300 21.21 -11.06 -11.35
C ASP A 300 21.32 -10.32 -10.01
N VAL A 301 20.28 -9.54 -9.69
CA VAL A 301 20.14 -8.78 -8.46
C VAL A 301 18.79 -9.04 -7.80
N ILE A 302 18.74 -8.85 -6.49
CA ILE A 302 17.56 -9.04 -5.65
C ILE A 302 17.16 -7.70 -5.03
N GLN A 303 15.85 -7.49 -4.95
CA GLN A 303 15.18 -6.40 -4.25
C GLN A 303 14.27 -7.00 -3.19
N LEU A 304 14.37 -6.50 -1.97
CA LEU A 304 13.58 -6.94 -0.82
C LEU A 304 12.52 -5.88 -0.52
N GLU A 305 11.26 -6.23 -0.74
CA GLU A 305 10.13 -5.32 -0.61
C GLU A 305 9.11 -5.87 0.39
N THR A 306 8.22 -4.99 0.84
CA THR A 306 7.05 -5.38 1.63
C THR A 306 5.78 -4.77 1.04
N SER A 307 4.66 -5.43 1.31
CA SER A 307 3.33 -5.01 0.87
C SER A 307 2.56 -4.39 2.03
N ILE A 308 1.94 -3.23 1.80
CA ILE A 308 1.02 -2.61 2.76
C ILE A 308 -0.13 -3.55 3.11
N GLY A 309 -0.59 -4.37 2.14
CA GLY A 309 -1.63 -5.37 2.37
C GLY A 309 -1.19 -6.45 3.36
N GLY A 310 0.07 -6.88 3.31
CA GLY A 310 0.65 -7.81 4.28
C GLY A 310 0.69 -7.26 5.71
N CYS A 311 0.67 -5.93 5.88
CA CYS A 311 0.61 -5.33 7.21
C CYS A 311 -0.72 -5.56 7.94
N ILE A 312 -1.79 -6.02 7.27
CA ILE A 312 -3.11 -6.25 7.90
C ILE A 312 -3.03 -7.15 9.14
N ARG A 313 -2.11 -8.12 9.13
CA ARG A 313 -1.93 -9.11 10.21
C ARG A 313 -1.57 -8.52 11.57
N ASN A 314 -1.06 -7.30 11.59
CA ASN A 314 -0.62 -6.64 12.82
C ASN A 314 -1.80 -6.02 13.58
N PHE A 315 -2.94 -5.80 12.91
CA PHE A 315 -4.05 -5.05 13.46
C PHE A 315 -5.15 -5.97 14.01
N ALA A 316 -5.62 -5.70 15.23
CA ALA A 316 -6.54 -6.60 15.92
C ALA A 316 -7.98 -6.47 15.39
N LYS A 317 -8.42 -5.24 15.10
CA LYS A 317 -9.74 -4.96 14.50
C LYS A 317 -9.57 -4.73 12.99
N ALA A 318 -9.20 -5.79 12.29
CA ALA A 318 -8.99 -5.78 10.85
C ALA A 318 -10.19 -6.40 10.11
N TYR A 319 -10.62 -5.76 9.02
CA TYR A 319 -11.79 -6.20 8.24
C TYR A 319 -11.47 -6.32 6.75
N CYS A 320 -12.10 -7.31 6.12
CA CYS A 320 -12.20 -7.40 4.67
C CYS A 320 -13.54 -6.79 4.24
N LYS A 321 -13.48 -5.68 3.50
CA LYS A 321 -14.66 -5.11 2.85
C LYS A 321 -14.80 -5.74 1.47
N GLY A 322 -15.78 -6.62 1.31
CA GLY A 322 -16.09 -7.27 0.05
C GLY A 322 -17.09 -6.46 -0.79
N VAL A 323 -16.90 -6.48 -2.11
CA VAL A 323 -17.99 -6.33 -3.08
C VAL A 323 -18.34 -7.73 -3.57
N VAL A 324 -19.01 -8.52 -2.73
CA VAL A 324 -19.61 -9.78 -3.20
C VAL A 324 -21.02 -9.42 -3.61
N ASP A 325 -21.25 -9.29 -4.91
CA ASP A 325 -22.61 -9.40 -5.42
C ASP A 325 -23.08 -10.83 -5.08
N PRO A 326 -24.17 -11.02 -4.31
CA PRO A 326 -24.64 -12.35 -3.92
C PRO A 326 -25.16 -13.19 -5.11
N VAL A 327 -25.00 -12.69 -6.34
CA VAL A 327 -25.51 -13.28 -7.58
C VAL A 327 -24.36 -13.51 -8.56
N CYS A 328 -23.57 -14.54 -8.31
CA CYS A 328 -22.81 -15.27 -9.33
C CYS A 328 -22.86 -16.77 -9.03
#